data_AF-A0A6A7N2F8-F1
#
_entry.id   AF-A0A6A7N2F8-F1
#
_cell.length_a   1.000
_cell.length_b   1.000
_cell.length_c   1.000
_cell.angle_alpha   90.00
_cell.angle_beta   90.00
_cell.angle_gamma   90.00
#
_symmetry.space_group_name_H-M   'P 1'
#
loop_
_entity.id
_entity.type
_entity.pdbx_description
1 polymer ?
#
loop_
_entity_poly.entity_id
_entity_poly.type
_entity_poly.pdbx_seq_one_letter_code
_entity_poly.pdbx_strand_id
1 'polypeptide(L)'
;MMKPISYLIPLFAVVFSLSAYAGNAAKAPRQDGGSSSRIEVTDDGGVATIRGMGGTTNILGDKVELLQGVVYLNGRSYGTVPNSSEIKYVVTKTARTLYVDGKPRSPAAK
;
A
#
# COMPACT_ATOMS: atom_id res chain seq x y z
N MET A 1 6.75 33.50 51.15
CA MET A 1 7.17 34.21 49.91
C MET A 1 6.85 33.27 48.73
N MET A 2 5.82 33.59 47.94
CA MET A 2 5.33 32.78 46.80
C MET A 2 6.07 33.14 45.50
N LYS A 3 6.29 32.16 44.60
CA LYS A 3 6.29 32.29 43.11
C LYS A 3 6.63 30.93 42.42
N PRO A 4 6.27 30.71 41.14
CA PRO A 4 5.27 29.72 40.77
C PRO A 4 5.81 28.48 40.03
N ILE A 5 5.01 27.43 40.06
CA ILE A 5 5.25 26.14 39.40
C ILE A 5 4.77 26.24 37.95
N SER A 6 5.69 26.17 36.99
CA SER A 6 5.39 26.01 35.57
C SER A 6 5.28 24.51 35.24
N TYR A 7 4.11 24.08 34.78
CA TYR A 7 3.87 22.71 34.31
C TYR A 7 4.36 22.53 32.88
N LEU A 8 5.31 21.61 32.66
CA LEU A 8 5.63 21.05 31.36
C LEU A 8 5.21 19.57 31.39
N ILE A 9 4.13 19.25 30.69
CA ILE A 9 3.63 17.87 30.56
C ILE A 9 4.60 17.10 29.67
N PRO A 10 5.24 16.01 30.12
CA PRO A 10 6.01 15.16 29.23
C PRO A 10 5.03 14.37 28.34
N LEU A 11 5.17 14.57 27.03
CA LEU A 11 4.51 13.76 26.00
C LEU A 11 4.96 12.30 26.19
N PHE A 12 4.03 11.45 26.63
CA PHE A 12 4.27 10.02 26.81
C PHE A 12 4.62 9.37 25.47
N ALA A 13 5.91 9.15 25.22
CA ALA A 13 6.38 8.19 24.24
C ALA A 13 6.20 6.79 24.85
N VAL A 14 5.10 6.11 24.53
CA VAL A 14 4.96 4.70 24.88
C VAL A 14 5.81 3.90 23.91
N VAL A 15 7.01 3.58 24.37
CA VAL A 15 7.92 2.61 23.79
C VAL A 15 7.35 1.22 24.07
N PHE A 16 6.80 0.55 23.05
CA PHE A 16 6.70 -0.90 23.06
C PHE A 16 7.88 -1.46 22.27
N SER A 17 8.90 -1.92 23.01
CA SER A 17 9.97 -2.75 22.48
C SER A 17 9.71 -4.19 22.91
N LEU A 18 9.67 -5.13 21.96
CA LEU A 18 10.57 -6.28 21.83
C LEU A 18 9.91 -7.42 21.04
N SER A 19 10.52 -7.78 19.92
CA SER A 19 11.07 -9.13 19.74
C SER A 19 12.12 -9.06 18.63
N ALA A 20 13.35 -9.40 18.99
CA ALA A 20 14.45 -9.52 18.05
C ALA A 20 14.23 -10.78 17.21
N TYR A 21 14.05 -10.63 15.91
CA TYR A 21 14.48 -11.65 14.97
C TYR A 21 15.78 -11.19 14.32
N ALA A 22 16.88 -11.83 14.72
CA ALA A 22 18.12 -11.75 13.99
C ALA A 22 17.93 -12.47 12.65
N GLY A 23 17.80 -11.69 11.58
CA GLY A 23 17.75 -12.19 10.22
C GLY A 23 18.10 -11.04 9.30
N ASN A 24 19.36 -11.00 8.86
CA ASN A 24 19.92 -10.19 7.77
C ASN A 24 19.20 -8.88 7.47
N ALA A 25 19.81 -7.76 7.86
CA ALA A 25 19.44 -6.45 7.35
C ALA A 25 19.64 -6.42 5.82
N ALA A 26 18.63 -6.88 5.08
CA ALA A 26 18.42 -6.48 3.72
C ALA A 26 18.26 -4.96 3.79
N LYS A 27 19.25 -4.24 3.25
CA LYS A 27 19.12 -2.79 3.01
C LYS A 27 17.71 -2.57 2.45
N ALA A 28 16.91 -1.75 3.13
CA ALA A 28 15.66 -1.27 2.57
C ALA A 28 15.96 -0.83 1.13
N PRO A 29 15.23 -1.33 0.12
CA PRO A 29 15.48 -0.91 -1.25
C PRO A 29 15.43 0.60 -1.26
N ARG A 30 16.49 1.25 -1.75
CA ARG A 30 16.39 2.67 -2.10
C ARG A 30 15.19 2.78 -3.04
N GLN A 31 14.18 3.55 -2.65
CA GLN A 31 13.04 3.82 -3.52
C GLN A 31 13.50 4.82 -4.59
N ASP A 32 14.32 4.31 -5.51
CA ASP A 32 14.88 5.05 -6.63
C ASP A 32 13.79 5.22 -7.69
N GLY A 33 12.75 6.03 -7.44
CA GLY A 33 11.80 6.57 -8.43
C GLY A 33 11.14 5.60 -9.44
N GLY A 34 11.34 4.30 -9.27
CA GLY A 34 11.04 3.27 -10.25
C GLY A 34 9.75 2.54 -9.92
N SER A 35 9.27 1.78 -10.88
CA SER A 35 8.11 0.92 -10.68
C SER A 35 8.34 -0.05 -9.53
N SER A 36 7.39 -0.12 -8.59
CA SER A 36 7.45 -1.03 -7.46
C SER A 36 6.13 -1.77 -7.29
N SER A 37 6.19 -3.04 -6.92
CA SER A 37 5.03 -3.83 -6.53
C SER A 37 5.25 -4.44 -5.15
N ARG A 38 4.18 -4.50 -4.35
CA ARG A 38 4.17 -5.10 -3.02
C ARG A 38 2.90 -5.93 -2.85
N ILE A 39 3.03 -7.10 -2.23
CA ILE A 39 1.91 -7.94 -1.85
C ILE A 39 1.99 -8.20 -0.36
N GLU A 40 0.86 -8.10 0.32
CA GLU A 40 0.68 -8.51 1.70
C GLU A 40 -0.50 -9.48 1.74
N VAL A 41 -0.32 -10.64 2.37
CA VAL A 41 -1.38 -11.65 2.53
C VAL A 41 -1.47 -12.02 4.00
N THR A 42 -2.70 -12.15 4.47
CA THR A 42 -3.08 -12.55 5.83
C THR A 42 -4.18 -13.60 5.73
N ASP A 43 -4.56 -14.22 6.85
CA ASP A 43 -5.68 -15.17 6.89
C ASP A 43 -7.02 -14.53 6.51
N ASP A 44 -7.11 -13.20 6.59
CA ASP A 44 -8.34 -12.45 6.31
C ASP A 44 -8.43 -11.88 4.89
N GLY A 45 -7.38 -12.04 4.09
CA GLY A 45 -7.30 -11.55 2.72
C GLY A 45 -5.93 -11.03 2.36
N GLY A 46 -5.86 -10.05 1.47
CA GLY A 46 -4.58 -9.49 1.04
C GLY A 46 -4.69 -8.16 0.31
N VAL A 47 -3.55 -7.50 0.22
CA VAL A 47 -3.39 -6.21 -0.44
C VAL A 47 -2.26 -6.31 -1.45
N ALA A 48 -2.55 -5.96 -2.70
CA ALA A 48 -1.54 -5.73 -3.72
C ALA A 48 -1.41 -4.23 -3.98
N THR A 49 -0.18 -3.73 -4.07
CA THR A 49 0.12 -2.33 -4.37
C THR A 49 1.08 -2.26 -5.54
N ILE A 50 0.77 -1.44 -6.54
CA ILE A 50 1.66 -1.09 -7.66
C ILE A 50 1.83 0.44 -7.64
N ARG A 51 3.07 0.89 -7.79
CA ARG A 51 3.42 2.32 -7.98
C ARG A 51 4.35 2.46 -9.18
N GLY A 52 4.32 3.61 -9.84
CA GLY A 52 5.21 3.96 -10.95
C GLY A 52 4.59 3.73 -12.32
N MET A 53 5.43 3.54 -13.34
CA MET A 53 5.01 3.55 -14.75
C MET A 53 4.37 2.24 -15.25
N GLY A 54 4.43 1.18 -14.44
CA GLY A 54 3.89 -0.11 -14.82
C GLY A 54 4.24 -1.22 -13.84
N GLY A 55 3.52 -2.33 -13.92
CA GLY A 55 3.77 -3.49 -13.09
C GLY A 55 2.64 -4.51 -13.21
N THR A 56 2.97 -5.75 -12.89
CA THR A 56 2.00 -6.86 -12.84
C THR A 56 2.18 -7.59 -11.53
N THR A 57 1.08 -7.95 -10.89
CA THR A 57 1.08 -8.69 -9.65
C THR A 57 -0.11 -9.64 -9.58
N ASN A 58 0.06 -10.77 -8.90
CA ASN A 58 -0.99 -11.75 -8.70
C ASN A 58 -1.27 -11.88 -7.21
N ILE A 59 -2.52 -11.74 -6.80
CA ILE A 59 -2.94 -11.84 -5.41
C ILE A 59 -4.24 -12.63 -5.29
N LEU A 60 -4.21 -13.70 -4.50
CA LEU A 60 -5.40 -14.52 -4.19
C LEU A 60 -6.23 -14.88 -5.44
N GLY A 61 -5.53 -15.29 -6.50
CA GLY A 61 -6.10 -15.71 -7.78
C GLY A 61 -6.37 -14.58 -8.79
N ASP A 62 -6.24 -13.31 -8.41
CA ASP A 62 -6.45 -12.18 -9.30
C ASP A 62 -5.14 -11.59 -9.82
N LYS A 63 -5.16 -11.19 -11.09
CA LYS A 63 -4.07 -10.49 -11.76
C LYS A 63 -4.39 -8.99 -11.83
N VAL A 64 -3.53 -8.18 -11.21
CA VAL A 64 -3.59 -6.71 -11.26
C VAL A 64 -2.43 -6.22 -12.12
N GLU A 65 -2.72 -5.37 -13.10
CA GLU A 65 -1.73 -4.86 -14.05
C GLU A 65 -1.85 -3.35 -14.20
N LEU A 66 -0.72 -2.67 -14.29
CA LEU A 66 -0.59 -1.32 -14.79
C LEU A 66 0.24 -1.39 -16.06
N LEU A 67 -0.43 -1.22 -17.21
CA LEU A 67 0.19 -1.31 -18.53
C LEU A 67 -0.01 0.02 -19.25
N GLN A 68 1.09 0.71 -19.56
CA GLN A 68 1.07 1.98 -20.30
C GLN A 68 0.09 3.01 -19.71
N GLY A 69 0.08 3.14 -18.37
CA GLY A 69 -0.81 4.06 -17.67
C GLY A 69 -2.28 3.62 -17.60
N VAL A 70 -2.62 2.38 -17.98
CA VAL A 70 -3.97 1.82 -17.85
C VAL A 70 -3.96 0.69 -16.83
N VAL A 71 -4.92 0.73 -15.90
CA VAL A 71 -5.08 -0.30 -14.88
C VAL A 71 -5.99 -1.41 -15.39
N TYR A 72 -5.57 -2.65 -15.22
CA TYR A 72 -6.37 -3.84 -15.53
C TYR A 72 -6.46 -4.74 -14.30
N LEU A 73 -7.66 -5.29 -14.08
CA LEU A 73 -7.89 -6.38 -13.14
C LEU A 73 -8.48 -7.55 -13.91
N ASN A 74 -7.79 -8.69 -13.93
CA ASN A 74 -8.18 -9.88 -14.68
C ASN A 74 -8.53 -9.56 -16.16
N GLY A 75 -7.74 -8.68 -16.78
CA GLY A 75 -7.94 -8.22 -18.16
C GLY A 75 -9.04 -7.17 -18.35
N ARG A 76 -9.83 -6.84 -17.31
CA ARG A 76 -10.83 -5.77 -17.37
C ARG A 76 -10.19 -4.41 -17.05
N SER A 77 -10.35 -3.43 -17.93
CA SER A 77 -9.83 -2.08 -17.71
C SER A 77 -10.58 -1.34 -16.60
N TYR A 78 -9.82 -0.62 -15.78
CA TYR A 78 -10.27 0.33 -14.75
C TYR A 78 -9.89 1.78 -15.13
N GLY A 79 -9.54 1.99 -16.40
CA GLY A 79 -9.22 3.29 -16.95
C GLY A 79 -7.77 3.73 -16.74
N THR A 80 -7.47 4.90 -17.29
CA THR A 80 -6.15 5.52 -17.24
C THR A 80 -5.84 6.09 -15.85
N VAL A 81 -4.55 6.15 -15.53
CA VAL A 81 -3.98 6.72 -14.32
C VAL A 81 -2.70 7.49 -14.63
N PRO A 82 -2.40 8.58 -13.89
CA PRO A 82 -1.09 9.23 -13.93
C PRO A 82 0.06 8.29 -13.56
N ASN A 83 1.26 8.57 -14.07
CA ASN A 83 2.48 7.77 -13.79
C ASN A 83 2.90 7.78 -12.30
N SER A 84 2.42 8.74 -11.52
CA SER A 84 2.69 8.86 -10.09
C SER A 84 1.62 8.19 -9.21
N SER A 85 0.60 7.56 -9.80
CA SER A 85 -0.50 6.99 -9.04
C SER A 85 -0.09 5.71 -8.28
N GLU A 86 -0.67 5.54 -7.11
CA GLU A 86 -0.69 4.29 -6.38
C GLU A 86 -1.94 3.49 -6.73
N ILE A 87 -1.73 2.27 -7.22
CA ILE A 87 -2.80 1.30 -7.46
C ILE A 87 -2.80 0.34 -6.29
N LYS A 88 -3.92 0.23 -5.58
CA LYS A 88 -4.07 -0.69 -4.46
C LYS A 88 -5.28 -1.57 -4.68
N TYR A 89 -5.06 -2.87 -4.68
CA TYR A 89 -6.12 -3.86 -4.78
C TYR A 89 -6.25 -4.59 -3.45
N VAL A 90 -7.41 -4.44 -2.81
CA VAL A 90 -7.72 -5.01 -1.50
C VAL A 90 -8.71 -6.16 -1.71
N VAL A 91 -8.32 -7.32 -1.25
CA VAL A 91 -9.15 -8.52 -1.21
C VAL A 91 -9.40 -8.84 0.26
N THR A 92 -10.66 -8.92 0.65
CA THR A 92 -11.10 -9.43 1.95
C THR A 92 -11.90 -10.72 1.73
N LYS A 93 -12.36 -11.36 2.80
CA LYS A 93 -13.27 -12.52 2.71
C LYS A 93 -14.58 -12.21 1.97
N THR A 94 -15.04 -10.96 1.98
CA THR A 94 -16.38 -10.58 1.51
C THR A 94 -16.35 -9.62 0.32
N ALA A 95 -15.22 -8.99 0.05
CA ALA A 95 -15.13 -7.94 -0.96
C ALA A 95 -13.79 -7.94 -1.69
N ARG A 96 -13.84 -7.42 -2.91
CA ARG A 96 -12.68 -7.14 -3.75
C ARG A 96 -12.82 -5.71 -4.25
N THR A 97 -11.85 -4.86 -3.98
CA THR A 97 -11.95 -3.42 -4.30
C THR A 97 -10.62 -2.88 -4.82
N LEU A 98 -10.67 -2.25 -5.99
CA LEU A 98 -9.54 -1.55 -6.57
C LEU A 98 -9.60 -0.06 -6.21
N TYR A 99 -8.47 0.46 -5.75
CA TYR A 99 -8.27 1.86 -5.41
C TYR A 99 -7.18 2.46 -6.29
N VAL A 100 -7.39 3.71 -6.69
CA VAL A 100 -6.38 4.56 -7.31
C VAL A 100 -6.21 5.78 -6.43
N ASP A 101 -5.01 6.00 -5.92
CA ASP A 101 -4.70 7.10 -5.01
C ASP A 101 -5.68 7.18 -3.83
N GLY A 102 -6.00 6.00 -3.26
CA GLY A 102 -6.91 5.85 -2.14
C GLY A 102 -8.41 5.93 -2.47
N LYS A 103 -8.79 6.20 -3.73
CA LYS A 103 -10.20 6.29 -4.15
C LYS A 103 -10.67 5.00 -4.81
N PRO A 104 -11.80 4.39 -4.36
CA PRO A 104 -12.32 3.18 -4.98
C PRO A 104 -12.71 3.47 -6.42
N ARG A 105 -12.49 2.49 -7.30
CA ARG A 105 -12.71 2.64 -8.73
C ARG A 105 -13.54 1.47 -9.26
N SER A 106 -14.51 1.81 -10.09
CA SER A 106 -15.27 0.84 -10.86
C SER A 106 -14.58 0.54 -12.19
N PRO A 107 -14.84 -0.61 -12.80
CA PRO A 107 -14.37 -0.89 -14.15
C PRO A 107 -14.83 0.15 -15.16
N ALA A 108 -14.02 0.40 -16.18
CA ALA A 108 -14.43 1.23 -17.31
C ALA A 108 -15.62 0.58 -18.03
N ALA A 109 -16.50 1.42 -18.57
CA ALA A 109 -17.54 0.97 -19.49
C ALA A 109 -16.89 0.34 -20.73
N LYS A 110 -17.57 -0.65 -21.31
CA LYS A 110 -17.15 -1.23 -22.60
C LYS A 110 -17.38 -0.23 -23.72
#